data_AF-A0A6G1R3V1-F1
#
_entry.id   AF-A0A6G1R3V1-F1
#
_cell.length_a   1.000
_cell.length_b   1.000
_cell.length_c   1.000
_cell.angle_alpha   90.00
_cell.angle_beta   90.00
_cell.angle_gamma   90.00
#
_symmetry.space_group_name_H-M   'P 1'
#
loop_
_entity.id
_entity.type
_entity.pdbx_description
1 polymer ?
#
loop_
_entity_poly.entity_id
_entity_poly.type
_entity_poly.pdbx_seq_one_letter_code
_entity_poly.pdbx_strand_id
1 'polypeptide(L)'
;VEKSKTPSEKKNITQKLLKNFNHFLSMSLSYFPPFIACIQEMSYQHRALLELDSANVSTSCLASLQQPVGILLLEQALMALSPAEEPPSKRMRGRTELPPDVIRWIELAKLYRSLGDYDVLRGIFSGKIGTKEVTRQALLAEARSDYAEAAKCYDEALSKEEWQDGEPTEAEKDFWELASLECYDHLTEWKHLEYCATISIDSGKPPDLSKTWNDPFFQETYLPYIIRSKLKLLLSGENDQTLLTFIDEAMKTEQKKAIIEMHYSQELSLLYILQDDFDRAMYYISNGMQIFMQSYSSIDTLLYQSRMTKLQSVQALTEIQDFINFMTKRSNLTSQASLKRLLRIWTSRYPDAKMDPMNIWDDIITNRCFFLDKLQEKLLCNQANDSMEVDEEYGDGDQMEVDQQGEDIYSMIKSCKFNMKMKMIESARKQNNFSVAKKLLKDLHKEAKMREDWLARWNCAYCRFMHSCSWNQSCPERLLSVLKTISLLGNSLFLAFVYCTRLLCCQIASFVFEFQQKIPNLTILART
;
A
#
# COMPACT_ATOMS: atom_id res chain seq x y z
N VAL A 1 -18.22 27.84 50.03
CA VAL A 1 -19.13 26.74 49.62
C VAL A 1 -19.33 26.87 48.13
N GLU A 2 -18.53 26.16 47.33
CA GLU A 2 -18.80 26.04 45.90
C GLU A 2 -20.16 25.36 45.75
N LYS A 3 -21.12 26.05 45.11
CA LYS A 3 -22.41 25.44 44.80
C LYS A 3 -22.15 24.27 43.86
N SER A 4 -22.17 23.05 44.39
CA SER A 4 -22.09 21.85 43.58
C SER A 4 -23.24 21.87 42.59
N LYS A 5 -22.92 21.91 41.28
CA LYS A 5 -23.92 21.90 40.20
C LYS A 5 -24.91 20.77 40.39
N THR A 6 -26.17 21.03 40.10
CA THR A 6 -27.24 20.02 40.23
C THR A 6 -26.97 18.84 39.27
N PRO A 7 -27.42 17.62 39.58
CA PRO A 7 -27.20 16.46 38.70
C PRO A 7 -27.79 16.66 37.30
N SER A 8 -28.88 17.43 37.15
CA SER A 8 -29.44 17.84 35.86
C SER A 8 -28.54 18.81 35.11
N GLU A 9 -27.97 19.81 35.77
CA GLU A 9 -26.98 20.72 35.17
C GLU A 9 -25.73 19.96 34.71
N LYS A 10 -25.24 19.01 35.52
CA LYS A 10 -24.10 18.16 35.15
C LYS A 10 -24.41 17.35 33.89
N LYS A 11 -25.59 16.73 33.79
CA LYS A 11 -26.02 15.98 32.61
C LYS A 11 -26.13 16.86 31.35
N ASN A 12 -26.67 18.08 31.48
CA ASN A 12 -26.75 19.01 30.36
C ASN A 12 -25.36 19.46 29.88
N ILE A 13 -24.43 19.69 30.82
CA ILE A 13 -23.04 20.04 30.49
C ILE A 13 -22.35 18.88 29.77
N THR A 14 -22.46 17.64 30.27
CA THR A 14 -21.83 16.48 29.63
C THR A 14 -22.38 16.23 28.23
N GLN A 15 -23.70 16.34 28.03
CA GLN A 15 -24.30 16.22 26.70
C GLN A 15 -23.83 17.32 25.75
N LYS A 16 -23.67 18.55 26.24
CA LYS A 16 -23.13 19.65 25.42
C LYS A 16 -21.66 19.42 25.05
N LEU A 17 -20.85 18.93 25.99
CA LEU A 17 -19.46 18.55 25.73
C LEU A 17 -19.37 17.43 24.71
N LEU A 18 -20.19 16.38 24.85
CA LEU A 18 -20.24 15.26 23.91
C LEU A 18 -20.55 15.73 22.48
N LYS A 19 -21.56 16.59 22.32
CA LYS A 19 -21.89 17.19 21.02
C LYS A 19 -20.74 18.01 20.43
N ASN A 20 -20.06 18.79 21.26
CA ASN A 20 -18.92 19.59 20.82
C ASN A 20 -17.75 18.70 20.40
N PHE A 21 -17.45 17.64 21.16
CA PHE A 21 -16.36 16.72 20.84
C PHE A 21 -16.63 15.94 19.56
N ASN A 22 -17.86 15.44 19.36
CA ASN A 22 -18.25 14.82 18.09
C ASN A 22 -18.12 15.82 16.93
N HIS A 23 -18.53 17.08 17.12
CA HIS A 23 -18.37 18.12 16.11
C HIS A 23 -16.90 18.44 15.80
N PHE A 24 -16.03 18.44 16.81
CA PHE A 24 -14.59 18.65 16.61
C PHE A 24 -13.94 17.52 15.83
N LEU A 25 -14.32 16.27 16.09
CA LEU A 25 -13.81 15.13 15.36
C LEU A 25 -14.33 15.11 13.91
N SER A 26 -15.62 15.37 13.69
CA SER A 26 -16.23 15.30 12.36
C SER A 26 -15.84 16.46 11.43
N MET A 27 -15.43 17.61 11.97
CA MET A 27 -15.05 18.80 11.18
C MET A 27 -13.54 18.98 11.05
N SER A 28 -12.72 18.09 11.64
CA SER A 28 -11.27 18.21 11.59
C SER A 28 -10.77 17.81 10.20
N LEU A 29 -10.11 18.72 9.49
CA LEU A 29 -9.52 18.41 8.18
C LEU A 29 -8.04 17.98 8.31
N SER A 30 -7.33 18.54 9.29
CA SER A 30 -5.89 18.35 9.49
C SER A 30 -5.54 17.19 10.40
N TYR A 31 -6.51 16.66 11.14
CA TYR A 31 -6.33 15.51 12.04
C TYR A 31 -5.06 15.61 12.90
N PHE A 32 -4.80 16.81 13.45
CA PHE A 32 -3.57 17.09 14.18
C PHE A 32 -3.42 16.13 15.38
N PRO A 33 -2.39 15.25 15.41
CA PRO A 33 -2.36 14.12 16.35
C PRO A 33 -2.49 14.50 17.83
N PRO A 34 -1.80 15.54 18.35
CA PRO A 34 -1.93 15.95 19.75
C PRO A 34 -3.34 16.45 20.11
N PHE A 35 -4.04 17.08 19.16
CA PHE A 35 -5.40 17.57 19.40
C PHE A 35 -6.42 16.42 19.46
N ILE A 36 -6.33 15.48 18.51
CA ILE A 36 -7.19 14.29 18.48
C ILE A 36 -6.95 13.42 19.72
N ALA A 37 -5.69 13.15 20.06
CA ALA A 37 -5.33 12.39 21.25
C ALA A 37 -5.86 13.05 22.53
N CYS A 38 -5.77 14.39 22.66
CA CYS A 38 -6.29 15.12 23.80
C CYS A 38 -7.81 14.96 23.98
N ILE A 39 -8.59 15.10 22.91
CA ILE A 39 -10.06 14.94 22.97
C ILE A 39 -10.44 13.52 23.39
N GLN A 40 -9.78 12.52 22.83
CA GLN A 40 -10.06 11.12 23.10
C GLN A 40 -9.62 10.72 24.52
N GLU A 41 -8.47 11.19 24.99
CA GLU A 41 -7.97 10.97 26.36
C GLU A 41 -8.91 11.62 27.40
N MET A 42 -9.37 12.85 27.16
CA MET A 42 -10.38 13.49 28.01
C MET A 42 -11.69 12.70 28.05
N SER A 43 -12.08 12.10 26.92
CA SER A 43 -13.28 11.27 26.83
C SER A 43 -13.10 9.93 27.55
N TYR A 44 -11.91 9.35 27.47
CA TYR A 44 -11.53 8.10 28.15
C TYR A 44 -11.59 8.25 29.69
N GLN A 45 -11.09 9.37 30.22
CA GLN A 45 -11.04 9.62 31.66
C GLN A 45 -12.42 9.83 32.31
N HIS A 46 -13.44 10.21 31.52
CA HIS A 46 -14.76 10.55 32.04
C HIS A 46 -15.85 9.62 31.50
N ARG A 47 -16.40 8.76 32.38
CA ARG A 47 -17.47 7.80 32.03
C ARG A 47 -18.65 8.42 31.25
N ALA A 48 -19.01 9.67 31.56
CA ALA A 48 -20.11 10.37 30.91
C ALA A 48 -19.82 10.82 29.46
N LEU A 49 -18.57 10.71 29.00
CA LEU A 49 -18.12 11.06 27.65
C LEU A 49 -17.76 9.83 26.81
N LEU A 50 -17.87 8.62 27.35
CA LEU A 50 -17.61 7.36 26.63
C LEU A 50 -18.62 7.07 25.52
N GLU A 51 -19.76 7.76 25.50
CA GLU A 51 -20.75 7.71 24.42
C GLU A 51 -20.33 8.54 23.18
N LEU A 52 -19.02 8.77 23.00
CA LEU A 52 -18.49 9.39 21.79
C LEU A 52 -18.84 8.53 20.58
N ASP A 53 -19.01 9.17 19.43
CA ASP A 53 -19.37 8.47 18.21
C ASP A 53 -18.18 7.62 17.71
N SER A 54 -18.40 6.31 17.57
CA SER A 54 -17.32 5.37 17.27
C SER A 54 -16.76 5.52 15.87
N ALA A 55 -17.58 5.92 14.89
CA ALA A 55 -17.12 6.17 13.54
C ALA A 55 -16.14 7.37 13.52
N ASN A 56 -16.52 8.49 14.13
CA ASN A 56 -15.65 9.66 14.25
C ASN A 56 -14.35 9.38 15.02
N VAL A 57 -14.41 8.55 16.07
CA VAL A 57 -13.20 8.11 16.79
C VAL A 57 -12.28 7.30 15.88
N SER A 58 -12.84 6.32 15.18
CA SER A 58 -12.09 5.44 14.26
C SER A 58 -11.43 6.23 13.14
N THR A 59 -12.19 7.04 12.40
CA THR A 59 -11.67 7.84 11.29
C THR A 59 -10.60 8.83 11.75
N SER A 60 -10.83 9.55 12.85
CA SER A 60 -9.85 10.50 13.37
C SER A 60 -8.56 9.82 13.85
N CYS A 61 -8.65 8.61 14.43
CA CYS A 61 -7.48 7.82 14.82
C CYS A 61 -6.68 7.32 13.63
N LEU A 62 -7.35 6.82 12.60
CA LEU A 62 -6.71 6.33 11.37
C LEU A 62 -6.01 7.48 10.63
N ALA A 63 -6.68 8.63 10.48
CA ALA A 63 -6.12 9.79 9.82
C ALA A 63 -4.94 10.42 10.58
N SER A 64 -4.98 10.43 11.91
CA SER A 64 -3.91 10.99 12.75
C SER A 64 -2.79 9.99 13.12
N LEU A 65 -2.94 8.71 12.75
CA LEU A 65 -2.06 7.60 13.17
C LEU A 65 -1.93 7.46 14.70
N GLN A 66 -3.03 7.68 15.42
CA GLN A 66 -3.15 7.59 16.89
C GLN A 66 -4.06 6.44 17.33
N GLN A 67 -3.99 5.31 16.63
CA GLN A 67 -4.90 4.18 16.84
C GLN A 67 -4.95 3.68 18.30
N PRO A 68 -3.84 3.62 19.07
CA PRO A 68 -3.91 3.11 20.45
C PRO A 68 -4.83 3.89 21.38
N VAL A 69 -4.93 5.22 21.23
CA VAL A 69 -5.83 6.03 22.07
C VAL A 69 -7.29 5.72 21.75
N GLY A 70 -7.62 5.60 20.46
CA GLY A 70 -8.96 5.18 20.02
C GLY A 70 -9.33 3.77 20.45
N ILE A 71 -8.39 2.83 20.38
CA ILE A 71 -8.58 1.45 20.85
C ILE A 71 -8.93 1.44 22.33
N LEU A 72 -8.14 2.11 23.18
CA LEU A 72 -8.41 2.19 24.61
C LEU A 72 -9.77 2.83 24.93
N LEU A 73 -10.13 3.89 24.20
CA LEU A 73 -11.43 4.56 24.36
C LEU A 73 -12.60 3.63 24.00
N LEU A 74 -12.51 2.93 22.87
CA LEU A 74 -13.57 2.02 22.42
C LEU A 74 -13.67 0.77 23.30
N GLU A 75 -12.56 0.19 23.75
CA GLU A 75 -12.56 -0.92 24.70
C GLU A 75 -13.21 -0.53 26.02
N GLN A 76 -12.84 0.63 26.57
CA GLN A 76 -13.42 1.14 27.80
C GLN A 76 -14.91 1.47 27.63
N ALA A 77 -15.31 2.02 26.49
CA ALA A 77 -16.71 2.26 26.17
C ALA A 77 -17.49 0.94 26.12
N LEU A 78 -16.98 -0.09 25.44
CA LEU A 78 -17.59 -1.41 25.37
C LEU A 78 -17.73 -2.05 26.76
N MET A 79 -16.71 -1.93 27.62
CA MET A 79 -16.77 -2.44 28.99
C MET A 79 -17.77 -1.67 29.86
N ALA A 80 -17.71 -0.33 29.85
CA ALA A 80 -18.45 0.51 30.80
C ALA A 80 -19.90 0.80 30.40
N LEU A 81 -20.22 0.72 29.10
CA LEU A 81 -21.56 0.89 28.54
C LEU A 81 -22.30 -0.45 28.39
N SER A 82 -21.58 -1.58 28.45
CA SER A 82 -22.24 -2.87 28.61
C SER A 82 -23.07 -2.88 29.90
N PRO A 83 -24.32 -3.37 29.86
CA PRO A 83 -25.10 -3.52 31.08
C PRO A 83 -24.35 -4.48 32.01
N ALA A 84 -24.23 -4.11 33.30
CA ALA A 84 -23.61 -4.97 34.29
C ALA A 84 -24.25 -6.37 34.21
N GLU A 85 -23.43 -7.40 34.00
CA GLU A 85 -23.88 -8.79 34.09
C GLU A 85 -24.59 -8.97 35.44
N GLU A 86 -25.92 -9.13 35.42
CA GLU A 86 -26.66 -9.52 36.62
C GLU A 86 -26.06 -10.86 37.10
N PRO A 87 -25.76 -11.02 38.40
CA PRO A 87 -25.25 -12.28 38.92
C PRO A 87 -26.23 -13.41 38.56
N PRO A 88 -25.73 -14.63 38.27
CA PRO A 88 -26.52 -15.68 37.62
C PRO A 88 -27.68 -16.08 38.53
N SER A 89 -28.86 -15.50 38.27
CA SER A 89 -30.08 -15.93 38.92
C SER A 89 -30.41 -17.32 38.38
N LYS A 90 -30.55 -18.27 39.31
CA LYS A 90 -30.76 -19.69 39.02
C LYS A 90 -31.90 -19.87 38.01
N ARG A 91 -31.55 -20.46 36.86
CA ARG A 91 -32.44 -21.12 35.88
C ARG A 91 -33.59 -20.26 35.35
N MET A 92 -33.35 -19.63 34.20
CA MET A 92 -34.37 -19.58 33.15
C MET A 92 -33.67 -19.70 31.79
N ARG A 93 -34.04 -20.74 31.04
CA ARG A 93 -33.58 -21.02 29.69
C ARG A 93 -34.23 -19.99 28.76
N GLY A 94 -33.43 -19.19 28.07
CA GLY A 94 -33.88 -18.21 27.08
C GLY A 94 -33.86 -16.77 27.59
N ARG A 95 -32.66 -16.17 27.71
CA ARG A 95 -32.51 -14.72 27.58
C ARG A 95 -31.82 -14.47 26.24
N THR A 96 -32.53 -13.80 25.34
CA THR A 96 -31.92 -13.16 24.17
C THR A 96 -31.00 -12.09 24.71
N GLU A 97 -29.69 -12.31 24.65
CA GLU A 97 -28.70 -11.27 24.90
C GLU A 97 -29.05 -10.08 23.99
N LEU A 98 -29.06 -8.86 24.55
CA LEU A 98 -29.19 -7.65 23.74
C LEU A 98 -28.11 -7.70 22.65
N PRO A 99 -28.39 -7.23 21.42
CA PRO A 99 -27.38 -7.24 20.38
C PRO A 99 -26.13 -6.55 20.91
N PRO A 100 -24.95 -7.16 20.79
CA PRO A 100 -23.70 -6.49 21.09
C PRO A 100 -23.67 -5.19 20.30
N ASP A 101 -22.98 -4.18 20.80
CA ASP A 101 -22.81 -2.93 20.07
C ASP A 101 -21.96 -3.16 18.82
N VAL A 102 -22.61 -3.62 17.75
CA VAL A 102 -21.98 -4.13 16.54
C VAL A 102 -21.14 -3.04 15.90
N ILE A 103 -21.62 -1.80 15.91
CA ILE A 103 -20.92 -0.65 15.31
C ILE A 103 -19.62 -0.40 16.06
N ARG A 104 -19.64 -0.30 17.39
CA ARG A 104 -18.41 -0.08 18.18
C ARG A 104 -17.39 -1.21 17.99
N TRP A 105 -17.85 -2.46 17.90
CA TRP A 105 -16.97 -3.60 17.65
C TRP A 105 -16.35 -3.59 16.25
N ILE A 106 -17.11 -3.19 15.22
CA ILE A 106 -16.60 -3.07 13.84
C ILE A 106 -15.58 -1.93 13.75
N GLU A 107 -15.85 -0.78 14.37
CA GLU A 107 -14.90 0.33 14.40
C GLU A 107 -13.62 -0.02 15.17
N LEU A 108 -13.73 -0.75 16.27
CA LEU A 108 -12.57 -1.30 16.97
C LEU A 108 -11.78 -2.29 16.10
N ALA A 109 -12.48 -3.12 15.31
CA ALA A 109 -11.84 -4.01 14.36
C ALA A 109 -11.10 -3.25 13.24
N LYS A 110 -11.65 -2.14 12.73
CA LYS A 110 -10.92 -1.28 11.76
C LYS A 110 -9.59 -0.78 12.34
N LEU A 111 -9.58 -0.34 13.60
CA LEU A 111 -8.35 0.11 14.27
C LEU A 111 -7.32 -1.02 14.45
N TYR A 112 -7.74 -2.19 14.94
CA TYR A 112 -6.83 -3.34 15.09
C TYR A 112 -6.29 -3.86 13.76
N ARG A 113 -7.10 -3.81 12.69
CA ARG A 113 -6.66 -4.15 11.33
C ARG A 113 -5.54 -3.24 10.85
N SER A 114 -5.66 -1.93 11.09
CA SER A 114 -4.62 -0.98 10.71
C SER A 114 -3.28 -1.19 11.44
N LEU A 115 -3.29 -1.85 12.60
CA LEU A 115 -2.08 -2.23 13.34
C LEU A 115 -1.51 -3.60 12.92
N GLY A 116 -2.26 -4.39 12.14
CA GLY A 116 -1.90 -5.75 11.75
C GLY A 116 -2.15 -6.81 12.85
N ASP A 117 -2.92 -6.48 13.89
CA ASP A 117 -3.21 -7.37 15.02
C ASP A 117 -4.35 -8.35 14.69
N TYR A 118 -4.08 -9.24 13.73
CA TYR A 118 -5.06 -10.20 13.21
C TYR A 118 -5.54 -11.24 14.24
N ASP A 119 -4.78 -11.49 15.30
CA ASP A 119 -5.19 -12.41 16.37
C ASP A 119 -6.36 -11.83 17.17
N VAL A 120 -6.33 -10.53 17.47
CA VAL A 120 -7.42 -9.82 18.16
C VAL A 120 -8.64 -9.73 17.26
N LEU A 121 -8.45 -9.41 15.98
CA LEU A 121 -9.53 -9.39 14.98
C LEU A 121 -10.27 -10.72 14.91
N ARG A 122 -9.54 -11.83 14.87
CA ARG A 122 -10.14 -13.17 14.90
C ARG A 122 -10.97 -13.37 16.16
N GLY A 123 -10.50 -12.91 17.32
CA GLY A 123 -11.27 -12.95 18.57
C GLY A 123 -12.58 -12.17 18.49
N ILE A 124 -12.55 -10.96 17.93
CA ILE A 124 -13.74 -10.09 17.76
C ILE A 124 -14.77 -10.77 16.84
N PHE A 125 -14.34 -11.22 15.66
CA PHE A 125 -15.22 -11.78 14.62
C PHE A 125 -15.64 -13.24 14.87
N SER A 126 -14.95 -13.99 15.74
CA SER A 126 -15.36 -15.34 16.15
C SER A 126 -16.23 -15.38 17.40
N GLY A 127 -16.12 -14.37 18.27
CA GLY A 127 -16.73 -14.40 19.60
C GLY A 127 -17.89 -13.45 19.83
N LYS A 128 -17.81 -12.20 19.35
CA LYS A 128 -18.69 -11.10 19.80
C LYS A 128 -19.58 -10.52 18.72
N ILE A 129 -19.22 -10.65 17.44
CA ILE A 129 -20.05 -10.21 16.32
C ILE A 129 -20.56 -11.44 15.56
N GLY A 130 -21.85 -11.47 15.22
CA GLY A 130 -22.43 -12.47 14.32
C GLY A 130 -22.04 -12.24 12.86
N THR A 131 -20.75 -12.07 12.57
CA THR A 131 -20.27 -11.76 11.21
C THR A 131 -20.34 -12.95 10.27
N LYS A 132 -20.34 -12.64 8.97
CA LYS A 132 -20.35 -13.66 7.93
C LYS A 132 -19.05 -14.47 7.93
N GLU A 133 -19.18 -15.74 7.57
CA GLU A 133 -18.05 -16.65 7.43
C GLU A 133 -17.03 -16.16 6.39
N VAL A 134 -17.49 -15.43 5.37
CA VAL A 134 -16.63 -14.81 4.34
C VAL A 134 -15.68 -13.78 4.96
N THR A 135 -16.16 -12.95 5.90
CA THR A 135 -15.34 -11.97 6.64
C THR A 135 -14.19 -12.68 7.38
N ARG A 136 -14.48 -13.81 8.02
CA ARG A 136 -13.47 -14.60 8.72
C ARG A 136 -12.45 -15.18 7.74
N GLN A 137 -12.90 -15.73 6.61
CA GLN A 137 -12.01 -16.31 5.60
C GLN A 137 -11.09 -15.26 4.98
N ALA A 138 -11.60 -14.08 4.65
CA ALA A 138 -10.82 -12.98 4.11
C ALA A 138 -9.72 -12.54 5.09
N LEU A 139 -10.05 -12.38 6.38
CA LEU A 139 -9.06 -12.04 7.43
C LEU A 139 -8.01 -13.14 7.64
N LEU A 140 -8.38 -14.42 7.49
CA LEU A 140 -7.42 -15.52 7.52
C LEU A 140 -6.43 -15.46 6.34
N ALA A 141 -6.86 -14.94 5.20
CA ALA A 141 -6.03 -14.75 4.01
C ALA A 141 -5.12 -13.52 4.17
N GLU A 142 -5.65 -12.38 4.64
CA GLU A 142 -4.86 -11.18 4.96
C GLU A 142 -3.72 -11.48 5.96
N ALA A 143 -4.02 -12.21 7.03
CA ALA A 143 -3.03 -12.60 8.04
C ALA A 143 -1.90 -13.48 7.48
N ARG A 144 -2.10 -14.11 6.31
CA ARG A 144 -1.10 -14.90 5.59
C ARG A 144 -0.39 -14.10 4.48
N SER A 145 -0.67 -12.80 4.38
CA SER A 145 -0.26 -11.93 3.27
C SER A 145 -0.77 -12.40 1.91
N ASP A 146 -1.86 -13.17 1.88
CA ASP A 146 -2.53 -13.58 0.65
C ASP A 146 -3.67 -12.60 0.33
N TYR A 147 -3.27 -11.38 -0.01
CA TYR A 147 -4.19 -10.28 -0.34
C TYR A 147 -5.03 -10.58 -1.59
N ALA A 148 -4.59 -11.48 -2.47
CA ALA A 148 -5.33 -11.83 -3.67
C ALA A 148 -6.57 -12.66 -3.35
N GLU A 149 -6.44 -13.64 -2.46
CA GLU A 149 -7.61 -14.39 -1.99
C GLU A 149 -8.49 -13.53 -1.09
N ALA A 150 -7.90 -12.67 -0.25
CA ALA A 150 -8.67 -11.74 0.59
C ALA A 150 -9.54 -10.79 -0.25
N ALA A 151 -8.97 -10.11 -1.25
CA ALA A 151 -9.70 -9.22 -2.15
C ALA A 151 -10.84 -9.95 -2.86
N LYS A 152 -10.58 -11.18 -3.33
CA LYS A 152 -11.59 -12.01 -3.97
C LYS A 152 -12.74 -12.36 -3.01
N CYS A 153 -12.45 -12.73 -1.77
CA CYS A 153 -13.48 -12.99 -0.77
C CYS A 153 -14.31 -11.73 -0.47
N TYR A 154 -13.69 -10.55 -0.36
CA TYR A 154 -14.42 -9.29 -0.15
C TYR A 154 -15.33 -8.94 -1.34
N ASP A 155 -14.84 -9.08 -2.57
CA ASP A 155 -15.64 -8.82 -3.77
C ASP A 155 -16.80 -9.82 -3.92
N GLU A 156 -16.56 -11.09 -3.60
CA GLU A 156 -17.62 -12.11 -3.54
C GLU A 156 -18.67 -11.78 -2.46
N ALA A 157 -18.27 -11.18 -1.35
CA ALA A 157 -19.20 -10.72 -0.32
C ALA A 157 -20.02 -9.50 -0.78
N LEU A 158 -19.37 -8.52 -1.41
CA LEU A 158 -20.01 -7.28 -1.88
C LEU A 158 -20.95 -7.50 -3.07
N SER A 159 -20.66 -8.49 -3.92
CA SER A 159 -21.49 -8.83 -5.09
C SER A 159 -22.69 -9.73 -4.78
N LYS A 160 -22.82 -10.21 -3.54
CA LYS A 160 -23.85 -11.17 -3.16
C LYS A 160 -25.15 -10.47 -2.75
N GLU A 161 -26.20 -10.67 -3.56
CA GLU A 161 -27.52 -10.04 -3.37
C GLU A 161 -28.40 -10.73 -2.31
N GLU A 162 -28.22 -12.03 -2.07
CA GLU A 162 -29.06 -12.80 -1.13
C GLU A 162 -28.24 -13.54 -0.06
N TRP A 163 -28.52 -13.25 1.20
CA TRP A 163 -27.91 -13.90 2.36
C TRP A 163 -28.91 -14.79 3.09
N GLN A 164 -28.60 -16.10 3.18
CA GLN A 164 -29.44 -17.09 3.87
C GLN A 164 -29.53 -16.83 5.38
N ASP A 165 -28.49 -16.27 5.98
CA ASP A 165 -28.38 -16.01 7.42
C ASP A 165 -28.65 -14.53 7.79
N GLY A 166 -29.49 -13.84 7.01
CA GLY A 166 -29.80 -12.41 7.16
C GLY A 166 -28.79 -11.47 6.52
N GLU A 167 -29.20 -10.24 6.22
CA GLU A 167 -28.35 -9.24 5.55
C GLU A 167 -27.20 -8.77 6.48
N PRO A 168 -25.96 -8.62 5.97
CA PRO A 168 -24.87 -7.99 6.72
C PRO A 168 -25.20 -6.55 7.08
N THR A 169 -24.70 -6.08 8.22
CA THR A 169 -24.88 -4.69 8.65
C THR A 169 -24.12 -3.73 7.73
N GLU A 170 -24.61 -2.50 7.57
CA GLU A 170 -23.92 -1.48 6.74
C GLU A 170 -22.46 -1.27 7.16
N ALA A 171 -22.16 -1.22 8.47
CA ALA A 171 -20.78 -1.13 8.96
C ALA A 171 -19.89 -2.32 8.54
N GLU A 172 -20.46 -3.52 8.37
CA GLU A 172 -19.73 -4.70 7.88
C GLU A 172 -19.48 -4.60 6.37
N LYS A 173 -20.41 -4.02 5.60
CA LYS A 173 -20.21 -3.71 4.18
C LYS A 173 -19.14 -2.64 3.99
N ASP A 174 -19.20 -1.54 4.74
CA ASP A 174 -18.17 -0.48 4.74
C ASP A 174 -16.79 -1.06 5.09
N PHE A 175 -16.74 -2.02 6.02
CA PHE A 175 -15.52 -2.73 6.36
C PHE A 175 -14.99 -3.56 5.18
N TRP A 176 -15.84 -4.28 4.46
CA TRP A 176 -15.44 -5.03 3.26
C TRP A 176 -14.96 -4.12 2.13
N GLU A 177 -15.64 -2.99 1.91
CA GLU A 177 -15.25 -2.00 0.90
C GLU A 177 -13.86 -1.42 1.19
N LEU A 178 -13.63 -0.95 2.42
CA LEU A 178 -12.31 -0.43 2.80
C LEU A 178 -11.24 -1.54 2.72
N ALA A 179 -11.57 -2.75 3.14
CA ALA A 179 -10.63 -3.86 3.14
C ALA A 179 -10.23 -4.31 1.74
N SER A 180 -11.17 -4.31 0.79
CA SER A 180 -10.88 -4.64 -0.60
C SER A 180 -9.96 -3.59 -1.24
N LEU A 181 -10.21 -2.29 -1.00
CA LEU A 181 -9.35 -1.20 -1.49
C LEU A 181 -7.91 -1.34 -0.98
N GLU A 182 -7.72 -1.61 0.32
CA GLU A 182 -6.38 -1.83 0.89
C GLU A 182 -5.70 -3.09 0.33
N CYS A 183 -6.45 -4.18 0.12
CA CYS A 183 -5.89 -5.37 -0.53
C CYS A 183 -5.41 -5.05 -1.95
N TYR A 184 -6.19 -4.31 -2.73
CA TYR A 184 -5.81 -3.90 -4.08
C TYR A 184 -4.59 -2.97 -4.11
N ASP A 185 -4.44 -2.08 -3.12
CA ASP A 185 -3.22 -1.28 -2.95
C ASP A 185 -1.99 -2.16 -2.67
N HIS A 186 -2.10 -3.10 -1.73
CA HIS A 186 -1.02 -4.05 -1.42
C HIS A 186 -0.63 -4.93 -2.63
N LEU A 187 -1.62 -5.29 -3.46
CA LEU A 187 -1.41 -6.05 -4.69
C LEU A 187 -0.86 -5.21 -5.84
N THR A 188 -0.81 -3.89 -5.72
CA THR A 188 -0.45 -2.92 -6.77
C THR A 188 -1.35 -3.04 -8.01
N GLU A 189 -2.62 -3.43 -7.82
CA GLU A 189 -3.60 -3.65 -8.90
C GLU A 189 -4.39 -2.37 -9.19
N TRP A 190 -3.70 -1.40 -9.80
CA TRP A 190 -4.20 -0.03 -9.94
C TRP A 190 -5.51 0.10 -10.71
N LYS A 191 -5.77 -0.76 -11.71
CA LYS A 191 -7.02 -0.74 -12.49
C LYS A 191 -8.22 -1.22 -11.69
N HIS A 192 -8.04 -2.28 -10.91
CA HIS A 192 -9.08 -2.78 -10.02
C HIS A 192 -9.33 -1.79 -8.89
N LEU A 193 -8.26 -1.23 -8.32
CA LEU A 193 -8.35 -0.20 -7.28
C LEU A 193 -9.11 1.04 -7.76
N GLU A 194 -8.80 1.56 -8.96
CA GLU A 194 -9.51 2.69 -9.55
C GLU A 194 -11.00 2.40 -9.72
N TYR A 195 -11.33 1.22 -10.27
CA TYR A 195 -12.71 0.81 -10.49
C TYR A 195 -13.50 0.71 -9.18
N CYS A 196 -12.96 -0.01 -8.19
CA CYS A 196 -13.59 -0.18 -6.88
C CYS A 196 -13.74 1.15 -6.14
N ALA A 197 -12.76 2.06 -6.27
CA ALA A 197 -12.82 3.35 -5.60
C ALA A 197 -13.80 4.34 -6.26
N THR A 198 -14.12 4.18 -7.54
CA THR A 198 -15.00 5.10 -8.29
C THR A 198 -16.45 4.62 -8.39
N ILE A 199 -16.70 3.31 -8.40
CA ILE A 199 -18.05 2.76 -8.56
C ILE A 199 -19.01 3.20 -7.44
N SER A 200 -18.51 3.32 -6.21
CA SER A 200 -19.29 3.77 -5.05
C SER A 200 -19.70 5.25 -5.12
N ILE A 201 -19.00 6.05 -5.93
CA ILE A 201 -19.26 7.49 -6.08
C ILE A 201 -20.18 7.75 -7.26
N ASP A 202 -19.86 7.15 -8.41
CA ASP A 202 -20.62 7.32 -9.63
C ASP A 202 -20.51 6.09 -10.54
N SER A 203 -21.66 5.55 -10.92
CA SER A 203 -21.74 4.45 -11.90
C SER A 203 -21.63 4.93 -13.35
N GLY A 204 -21.39 6.23 -13.57
CA GLY A 204 -21.20 6.84 -14.88
C GLY A 204 -19.93 6.36 -15.59
N LYS A 205 -19.91 6.46 -16.92
CA LYS A 205 -18.73 6.21 -17.75
C LYS A 205 -18.48 7.41 -18.66
N PRO A 206 -17.52 8.31 -18.36
CA PRO A 206 -16.60 8.29 -17.21
C PRO A 206 -17.29 8.69 -15.88
N PRO A 207 -16.75 8.26 -14.73
CA PRO A 207 -17.28 8.63 -13.42
C PRO A 207 -17.04 10.11 -13.12
N ASP A 208 -18.05 10.78 -12.58
CA ASP A 208 -17.93 12.17 -12.12
C ASP A 208 -17.20 12.24 -10.77
N LEU A 209 -15.87 12.40 -10.83
CA LEU A 209 -15.02 12.54 -9.66
C LEU A 209 -15.38 13.75 -8.78
N SER A 210 -16.09 14.75 -9.31
CA SER A 210 -16.46 15.93 -8.52
C SER A 210 -17.42 15.61 -7.37
N LYS A 211 -18.16 14.50 -7.48
CA LYS A 211 -19.06 14.00 -6.43
C LYS A 211 -18.34 13.56 -5.15
N THR A 212 -17.03 13.28 -5.22
CA THR A 212 -16.20 13.01 -4.03
C THR A 212 -16.28 14.14 -3.01
N TRP A 213 -16.43 15.38 -3.45
CA TRP A 213 -16.47 16.55 -2.57
C TRP A 213 -17.82 16.71 -1.84
N ASN A 214 -18.86 15.97 -2.23
CA ASN A 214 -20.20 16.14 -1.67
C ASN A 214 -20.35 15.52 -0.27
N ASP A 215 -19.60 14.45 0.01
CA ASP A 215 -19.67 13.71 1.26
C ASP A 215 -18.27 13.62 1.91
N PRO A 216 -18.09 14.08 3.16
CA PRO A 216 -16.84 13.88 3.91
C PRO A 216 -16.38 12.41 3.96
N PHE A 217 -17.31 11.46 4.04
CA PHE A 217 -16.98 10.03 4.05
C PHE A 217 -16.26 9.61 2.76
N PHE A 218 -16.67 10.15 1.61
CA PHE A 218 -16.01 9.89 0.34
C PHE A 218 -14.62 10.53 0.25
N GLN A 219 -14.44 11.70 0.86
CA GLN A 219 -13.15 12.39 0.91
C GLN A 219 -12.14 11.64 1.79
N GLU A 220 -12.59 11.03 2.87
CA GLU A 220 -11.71 10.34 3.82
C GLU A 220 -11.40 8.91 3.38
N THR A 221 -12.40 8.19 2.87
CA THR A 221 -12.29 6.77 2.56
C THR A 221 -11.79 6.53 1.14
N TYR A 222 -12.37 7.21 0.14
CA TYR A 222 -12.19 6.86 -1.27
C TYR A 222 -11.16 7.74 -2.00
N LEU A 223 -11.14 9.04 -1.71
CA LEU A 223 -10.24 9.99 -2.37
C LEU A 223 -8.75 9.59 -2.35
N PRO A 224 -8.19 9.06 -1.23
CA PRO A 224 -6.79 8.61 -1.22
C PRO A 224 -6.53 7.53 -2.28
N TYR A 225 -7.41 6.54 -2.41
CA TYR A 225 -7.27 5.44 -3.36
C TYR A 225 -7.52 5.90 -4.80
N ILE A 226 -8.42 6.85 -5.04
CA ILE A 226 -8.67 7.42 -6.39
C ILE A 226 -7.43 8.16 -6.90
N ILE A 227 -6.90 9.08 -6.10
CA ILE A 227 -5.71 9.85 -6.49
C ILE A 227 -4.53 8.89 -6.70
N ARG A 228 -4.31 7.96 -5.77
CA ARG A 228 -3.20 7.00 -5.82
C ARG A 228 -3.28 6.08 -7.04
N SER A 229 -4.42 5.42 -7.28
CA SER A 229 -4.59 4.50 -8.41
C SER A 229 -4.42 5.20 -9.76
N LYS A 230 -5.10 6.35 -9.96
CA LYS A 230 -5.00 7.11 -11.21
C LYS A 230 -3.60 7.66 -11.45
N LEU A 231 -2.94 8.17 -10.40
CA LEU A 231 -1.56 8.64 -10.52
C LEU A 231 -0.63 7.48 -10.93
N LYS A 232 -0.77 6.31 -10.31
CA LYS A 232 0.07 5.14 -10.64
C LYS A 232 -0.10 4.68 -12.09
N LEU A 233 -1.34 4.72 -12.60
CA LEU A 233 -1.63 4.43 -14.00
C LEU A 233 -0.98 5.47 -14.94
N LEU A 234 -1.08 6.76 -14.61
CA LEU A 234 -0.41 7.83 -15.36
C LEU A 234 1.11 7.67 -15.40
N LEU A 235 1.74 7.41 -14.25
CA LEU A 235 3.19 7.20 -14.16
C LEU A 235 3.66 5.95 -14.91
N SER A 236 2.76 4.98 -15.12
CA SER A 236 3.01 3.79 -15.93
C SER A 236 2.86 4.04 -17.44
N GLY A 237 2.48 5.25 -17.85
CA GLY A 237 2.33 5.67 -19.25
C GLY A 237 0.91 5.58 -19.81
N GLU A 238 -0.12 5.46 -18.96
CA GLU A 238 -1.51 5.57 -19.43
C GLU A 238 -1.89 7.03 -19.68
N ASN A 239 -2.65 7.28 -20.75
CA ASN A 239 -3.07 8.61 -21.16
C ASN A 239 -4.49 8.92 -20.67
N ASP A 240 -4.67 9.05 -19.35
CA ASP A 240 -5.94 9.44 -18.73
C ASP A 240 -5.87 10.87 -18.20
N GLN A 241 -6.65 11.78 -18.80
CA GLN A 241 -6.69 13.19 -18.39
C GLN A 241 -7.61 13.47 -17.20
N THR A 242 -8.40 12.49 -16.74
CA THR A 242 -9.42 12.72 -15.70
C THR A 242 -8.85 13.15 -14.36
N LEU A 243 -7.67 12.64 -13.96
CA LEU A 243 -7.02 13.09 -12.71
C LEU A 243 -6.52 14.53 -12.83
N LEU A 244 -5.92 14.89 -13.96
CA LEU A 244 -5.39 16.23 -14.19
C LEU A 244 -6.51 17.27 -14.17
N THR A 245 -7.61 17.01 -14.88
CA THR A 245 -8.78 17.90 -14.86
C THR A 245 -9.42 17.98 -13.48
N PHE A 246 -9.52 16.86 -12.76
CA PHE A 246 -10.04 16.86 -11.40
C PHE A 246 -9.21 17.73 -10.44
N ILE A 247 -7.88 17.62 -10.50
CA ILE A 247 -6.99 18.44 -9.68
C ILE A 247 -7.10 19.91 -10.11
N ASP A 248 -7.06 20.23 -11.40
CA ASP A 248 -7.18 21.62 -11.88
C ASP A 248 -8.49 22.29 -11.43
N GLU A 249 -9.62 21.58 -11.46
CA GLU A 249 -10.89 22.09 -10.95
C GLU A 249 -10.91 22.23 -9.43
N ALA A 250 -10.33 21.27 -8.70
CA ALA A 250 -10.28 21.33 -7.25
C ALA A 250 -9.38 22.49 -6.75
N MET A 251 -8.27 22.76 -7.44
CA MET A 251 -7.33 23.84 -7.11
C MET A 251 -7.92 25.25 -7.29
N LYS A 252 -9.05 25.40 -8.01
CA LYS A 252 -9.78 26.69 -8.12
C LYS A 252 -10.56 27.05 -6.86
N THR A 253 -10.85 26.08 -6.01
CA THR A 253 -11.63 26.28 -4.77
C THR A 253 -10.68 26.24 -3.57
N GLU A 254 -10.58 27.33 -2.81
CA GLU A 254 -9.60 27.46 -1.73
C GLU A 254 -9.68 26.34 -0.68
N GLN A 255 -10.90 25.92 -0.31
CA GLN A 255 -11.09 24.83 0.66
C GLN A 255 -10.58 23.48 0.14
N LYS A 256 -10.86 23.16 -1.13
CA LYS A 256 -10.42 21.91 -1.77
C LYS A 256 -8.91 21.92 -2.00
N LYS A 257 -8.39 23.06 -2.45
CA LYS A 257 -6.95 23.31 -2.58
C LYS A 257 -6.22 23.04 -1.27
N ALA A 258 -6.68 23.60 -0.14
CA ALA A 258 -6.06 23.39 1.15
C ALA A 258 -5.97 21.89 1.54
N ILE A 259 -7.02 21.12 1.28
CA ILE A 259 -7.05 19.66 1.54
C ILE A 259 -6.02 18.95 0.64
N ILE A 260 -5.98 19.29 -0.65
CA ILE A 260 -5.07 18.65 -1.60
C ILE A 260 -3.61 18.97 -1.29
N GLU A 261 -3.29 20.24 -1.04
CA GLU A 261 -1.93 20.66 -0.70
C GLU A 261 -1.46 20.06 0.62
N MET A 262 -2.36 19.86 1.59
CA MET A 262 -2.02 19.27 2.88
C MET A 262 -1.78 17.76 2.84
N HIS A 263 -2.58 17.01 2.07
CA HIS A 263 -2.51 15.54 2.10
C HIS A 263 -1.78 14.91 0.92
N TYR A 264 -1.77 15.58 -0.25
CA TYR A 264 -1.31 15.01 -1.52
C TYR A 264 -0.18 15.81 -2.18
N SER A 265 0.65 16.49 -1.37
CA SER A 265 1.80 17.27 -1.87
C SER A 265 2.79 16.42 -2.69
N GLN A 266 2.98 15.15 -2.32
CA GLN A 266 3.86 14.24 -3.06
C GLN A 266 3.26 13.94 -4.45
N GLU A 267 1.99 13.60 -4.50
CA GLU A 267 1.25 13.29 -5.72
C GLU A 267 1.20 14.51 -6.65
N LEU A 268 0.94 15.70 -6.11
CA LEU A 268 1.00 16.96 -6.86
C LEU A 268 2.39 17.17 -7.49
N SER A 269 3.47 16.95 -6.73
CA SER A 269 4.82 17.10 -7.28
C SER A 269 5.08 16.16 -8.46
N LEU A 270 4.59 14.91 -8.40
CA LEU A 270 4.71 13.95 -9.49
C LEU A 270 3.86 14.34 -10.70
N LEU A 271 2.66 14.87 -10.50
CA LEU A 271 1.81 15.38 -11.58
C LEU A 271 2.45 16.59 -12.29
N TYR A 272 3.06 17.52 -11.54
CA TYR A 272 3.76 18.65 -12.16
C TYR A 272 5.05 18.23 -12.87
N ILE A 273 5.76 17.21 -12.39
CA ILE A 273 6.86 16.58 -13.16
C ILE A 273 6.33 15.96 -14.46
N LEU A 274 5.16 15.31 -14.43
CA LEU A 274 4.54 14.74 -15.63
C LEU A 274 4.27 15.82 -16.69
N GLN A 275 3.84 17.01 -16.25
CA GLN A 275 3.60 18.21 -17.06
C GLN A 275 4.86 19.05 -17.39
N ASP A 276 6.05 18.60 -16.98
CA ASP A 276 7.32 19.31 -17.11
C ASP A 276 7.39 20.70 -16.40
N ASP A 277 6.49 20.99 -15.45
CA ASP A 277 6.55 22.19 -14.60
C ASP A 277 7.36 21.90 -13.32
N PHE A 278 8.69 21.99 -13.43
CA PHE A 278 9.59 21.70 -12.34
C PHE A 278 9.54 22.72 -11.19
N ASP A 279 9.15 23.97 -11.46
CA ASP A 279 9.07 25.01 -10.42
C ASP A 279 7.93 24.72 -9.45
N ARG A 280 6.74 24.36 -9.97
CA ARG A 280 5.62 23.92 -9.13
C ARG A 280 5.92 22.59 -8.45
N ALA A 281 6.56 21.65 -9.15
CA ALA A 281 6.98 20.40 -8.54
C ALA A 281 7.91 20.63 -7.33
N MET A 282 8.86 21.57 -7.44
CA MET A 282 9.76 21.97 -6.35
C MET A 282 9.01 22.57 -5.16
N TYR A 283 8.02 23.41 -5.41
CA TYR A 283 7.18 23.99 -4.37
C TYR A 283 6.43 22.90 -3.58
N TYR A 284 5.75 21.99 -4.29
CA TYR A 284 4.94 20.95 -3.64
C TYR A 284 5.78 19.91 -2.93
N ILE A 285 6.95 19.51 -3.47
CA ILE A 285 7.83 18.58 -2.75
C ILE A 285 8.41 19.21 -1.48
N SER A 286 8.73 20.51 -1.52
CA SER A 286 9.19 21.25 -0.34
C SER A 286 8.10 21.33 0.72
N ASN A 287 6.86 21.60 0.31
CA ASN A 287 5.70 21.58 1.19
C ASN A 287 5.47 20.17 1.80
N GLY A 288 5.54 19.12 0.98
CA GLY A 288 5.43 17.73 1.43
C GLY A 288 6.48 17.36 2.48
N MET A 289 7.73 17.84 2.32
CA MET A 289 8.77 17.65 3.32
C MET A 289 8.46 18.38 4.64
N GLN A 290 7.91 19.59 4.58
CA GLN A 290 7.49 20.34 5.77
C GLN A 290 6.33 19.64 6.51
N ILE A 291 5.33 19.18 5.77
CA ILE A 291 4.20 18.41 6.31
C ILE A 291 4.70 17.12 6.95
N PHE A 292 5.63 16.41 6.31
CA PHE A 292 6.28 15.24 6.90
C PHE A 292 6.97 15.58 8.22
N MET A 293 7.79 16.64 8.28
CA MET A 293 8.50 17.05 9.50
C MET A 293 7.52 17.40 10.64
N GLN A 294 6.45 18.13 10.34
CA GLN A 294 5.42 18.49 11.32
C GLN A 294 4.67 17.26 11.81
N SER A 295 4.23 16.38 10.91
CA SER A 295 3.51 15.17 11.26
C SER A 295 4.39 14.22 12.07
N TYR A 296 5.62 13.93 11.61
CA TYR A 296 6.53 13.00 12.27
C TYR A 296 6.94 13.47 13.66
N SER A 297 7.21 14.77 13.86
CA SER A 297 7.56 15.32 15.18
C SER A 297 6.40 15.30 16.18
N SER A 298 5.15 15.21 15.69
CA SER A 298 3.95 15.16 16.53
C SER A 298 3.55 13.76 16.97
N ILE A 299 4.11 12.70 16.35
CA ILE A 299 3.81 11.31 16.70
C ILE A 299 4.59 10.92 17.96
N ASP A 300 3.91 10.29 18.92
CA ASP A 300 4.54 9.80 20.14
C ASP A 300 5.67 8.79 19.86
N THR A 301 6.75 8.89 20.63
CA THR A 301 7.95 8.05 20.47
C THR A 301 7.71 6.55 20.64
N LEU A 302 6.70 6.15 21.41
CA LEU A 302 6.34 4.76 21.69
C LEU A 302 5.51 4.15 20.55
N LEU A 303 4.90 4.97 19.69
CA LEU A 303 4.14 4.53 18.52
C LEU A 303 5.07 4.14 17.37
N TYR A 304 5.86 3.07 17.59
CA TYR A 304 6.88 2.61 16.66
C TYR A 304 6.32 2.40 15.24
N GLN A 305 5.18 1.73 15.11
CA GLN A 305 4.58 1.42 13.81
C GLN A 305 4.13 2.71 13.07
N SER A 306 3.42 3.62 13.74
CA SER A 306 3.01 4.90 13.16
C SER A 306 4.21 5.73 12.69
N ARG A 307 5.29 5.77 13.48
CA ARG A 307 6.53 6.43 13.10
C ARG A 307 7.21 5.74 11.91
N MET A 308 7.23 4.41 11.90
CA MET A 308 7.82 3.65 10.79
C MET A 308 7.06 3.91 9.48
N THR A 309 5.73 3.85 9.49
CA THR A 309 4.89 4.13 8.31
C THR A 309 5.17 5.52 7.73
N LYS A 310 5.29 6.56 8.58
CA LYS A 310 5.66 7.90 8.10
C LYS A 310 7.11 7.96 7.61
N LEU A 311 8.04 7.25 8.24
CA LEU A 311 9.45 7.28 7.85
C LEU A 311 9.70 6.61 6.50
N GLN A 312 8.93 5.56 6.17
CA GLN A 312 9.04 4.82 4.90
C GLN A 312 8.76 5.69 3.67
N SER A 313 7.92 6.73 3.77
CA SER A 313 7.64 7.62 2.64
C SER A 313 8.76 8.65 2.37
N VAL A 314 9.66 8.90 3.33
CA VAL A 314 10.73 9.90 3.20
C VAL A 314 11.67 9.61 2.05
N GLN A 315 11.92 8.34 1.76
CA GLN A 315 12.78 7.97 0.63
C GLN A 315 12.16 8.47 -0.68
N ALA A 316 10.85 8.29 -0.89
CA ALA A 316 10.17 8.76 -2.09
C ALA A 316 10.23 10.28 -2.21
N LEU A 317 9.95 11.00 -1.10
CA LEU A 317 10.03 12.46 -1.06
C LEU A 317 11.44 12.97 -1.42
N THR A 318 12.46 12.34 -0.86
CA THR A 318 13.86 12.72 -1.10
C THR A 318 14.27 12.42 -2.54
N GLU A 319 13.82 11.30 -3.11
CA GLU A 319 14.16 10.94 -4.49
C GLU A 319 13.46 11.84 -5.53
N ILE A 320 12.24 12.29 -5.27
CA ILE A 320 11.58 13.33 -6.08
C ILE A 320 12.40 14.62 -6.03
N GLN A 321 12.79 15.05 -4.83
CA GLN A 321 13.58 16.26 -4.63
C GLN A 321 14.96 16.17 -5.33
N ASP A 322 15.66 15.03 -5.18
CA ASP A 322 16.94 14.75 -5.84
C ASP A 322 16.77 14.76 -7.37
N PHE A 323 15.68 14.18 -7.89
CA PHE A 323 15.38 14.14 -9.31
C PHE A 323 15.15 15.54 -9.88
N ILE A 324 14.30 16.36 -9.25
CA ILE A 324 14.04 17.71 -9.76
C ILE A 324 15.34 18.54 -9.76
N ASN A 325 16.12 18.48 -8.67
CA ASN A 325 17.44 19.13 -8.59
C ASN A 325 18.42 18.64 -9.67
N PHE A 326 18.32 17.36 -10.06
CA PHE A 326 19.11 16.81 -11.14
C PHE A 326 18.69 17.41 -12.48
N MET A 327 17.39 17.51 -12.75
CA MET A 327 16.80 18.02 -14.00
C MET A 327 17.03 19.51 -14.21
N THR A 328 17.04 20.34 -13.15
CA THR A 328 17.26 21.79 -13.26
C THR A 328 18.68 22.14 -13.75
N LYS A 329 19.66 21.25 -13.53
CA LYS A 329 21.06 21.48 -13.92
C LYS A 329 21.32 20.95 -15.33
N ARG A 330 21.38 21.85 -16.33
CA ARG A 330 21.64 21.49 -17.74
C ARG A 330 22.91 20.65 -17.94
N SER A 331 23.97 20.91 -17.17
CA SER A 331 25.23 20.14 -17.22
C SER A 331 25.09 18.67 -16.83
N ASN A 332 24.03 18.30 -16.11
CA ASN A 332 23.76 16.89 -15.79
C ASN A 332 23.17 16.12 -16.97
N LEU A 333 22.45 16.81 -17.86
CA LEU A 333 21.82 16.21 -19.03
C LEU A 333 22.83 15.96 -20.16
N THR A 334 23.93 16.70 -20.20
CA THR A 334 25.01 16.49 -21.18
C THR A 334 26.08 15.52 -20.70
N SER A 335 26.17 15.24 -19.39
CA SER A 335 27.22 14.41 -18.80
C SER A 335 26.75 12.99 -18.46
N GLN A 336 27.27 12.00 -19.19
CA GLN A 336 27.04 10.58 -18.89
C GLN A 336 27.51 10.19 -17.47
N ALA A 337 28.55 10.85 -16.95
CA ALA A 337 29.08 10.59 -15.61
C ALA A 337 28.07 10.96 -14.50
N SER A 338 27.33 12.05 -14.68
CA SER A 338 26.26 12.48 -13.76
C SER A 338 25.12 11.46 -13.72
N LEU A 339 24.71 10.94 -14.87
CA LEU A 339 23.71 9.87 -14.97
C LEU A 339 24.22 8.57 -14.31
N LYS A 340 25.45 8.13 -14.62
CA LYS A 340 26.08 6.95 -13.99
C LYS A 340 26.08 7.06 -12.46
N ARG A 341 26.38 8.25 -11.92
CA ARG A 341 26.33 8.52 -10.48
C ARG A 341 24.91 8.41 -9.92
N LEU A 342 23.91 9.00 -10.59
CA LEU A 342 22.50 8.92 -10.17
C LEU A 342 22.02 7.45 -10.10
N LEU A 343 22.26 6.69 -11.18
CA LEU A 343 21.88 5.27 -11.24
C LEU A 343 22.57 4.44 -10.15
N ARG A 344 23.84 4.71 -9.86
CA ARG A 344 24.58 4.04 -8.79
C ARG A 344 23.98 4.34 -7.40
N ILE A 345 23.56 5.58 -7.16
CA ILE A 345 22.91 5.96 -5.90
C ILE A 345 21.61 5.19 -5.73
N TRP A 346 20.73 5.19 -6.73
CA TRP A 346 19.45 4.48 -6.67
C TRP A 346 19.61 2.96 -6.52
N THR A 347 20.54 2.36 -7.25
CA THR A 347 20.81 0.91 -7.15
C THR A 347 21.49 0.50 -5.84
N SER A 348 22.05 1.45 -5.09
CA SER A 348 22.62 1.22 -3.75
C SER A 348 21.64 1.41 -2.59
N ARG A 349 20.51 2.08 -2.83
CA ARG A 349 19.50 2.45 -1.81
C ARG A 349 18.14 1.85 -2.15
N TYR A 350 18.01 0.53 -2.08
CA TYR A 350 16.69 -0.11 -2.17
C TYR A 350 16.00 -0.08 -0.80
N PRO A 351 14.65 -0.11 -0.77
CA PRO A 351 13.93 -0.46 0.46
C PRO A 351 14.39 -1.82 1.00
N ASP A 352 14.12 -2.09 2.27
CA ASP A 352 14.41 -3.39 2.86
C ASP A 352 13.51 -4.47 2.24
N ALA A 353 14.11 -5.61 1.91
CA ALA A 353 13.44 -6.67 1.15
C ALA A 353 12.44 -7.50 1.98
N LYS A 354 12.41 -7.33 3.30
CA LYS A 354 11.50 -8.06 4.21
C LYS A 354 10.64 -7.12 5.05
N MET A 355 11.20 -5.99 5.48
CA MET A 355 10.53 -5.08 6.41
C MET A 355 9.61 -4.08 5.71
N ASP A 356 10.00 -3.58 4.53
CA ASP A 356 9.22 -2.57 3.83
C ASP A 356 8.14 -3.22 2.95
N PRO A 357 6.86 -2.84 3.10
CA PRO A 357 5.77 -3.47 2.38
C PRO A 357 5.81 -3.19 0.87
N MET A 358 5.08 -3.99 0.09
CA MET A 358 5.18 -3.95 -1.37
C MET A 358 4.68 -2.65 -2.01
N ASN A 359 3.77 -1.93 -1.36
CA ASN A 359 3.33 -0.62 -1.82
C ASN A 359 4.45 0.44 -1.72
N ILE A 360 5.32 0.36 -0.71
CA ILE A 360 6.53 1.21 -0.61
C ILE A 360 7.54 0.85 -1.70
N TRP A 361 7.75 -0.46 -1.94
CA TRP A 361 8.58 -0.91 -3.06
C TRP A 361 8.04 -0.40 -4.40
N ASP A 362 6.73 -0.44 -4.61
CA ASP A 362 6.11 0.08 -5.81
C ASP A 362 6.26 1.61 -5.94
N ASP A 363 6.06 2.36 -4.86
CA ASP A 363 6.28 3.81 -4.83
C ASP A 363 7.68 4.19 -5.32
N ILE A 364 8.71 3.55 -4.79
CA ILE A 364 10.09 3.82 -5.19
C ILE A 364 10.37 3.37 -6.63
N ILE A 365 9.97 2.14 -6.99
CA ILE A 365 10.37 1.56 -8.28
C ILE A 365 9.60 2.19 -9.44
N THR A 366 8.30 2.46 -9.27
CA THR A 366 7.46 3.15 -10.26
C THR A 366 7.95 4.59 -10.46
N ASN A 367 8.23 5.34 -9.38
CA ASN A 367 8.75 6.70 -9.50
C ASN A 367 10.11 6.74 -10.20
N ARG A 368 11.04 5.84 -9.85
CA ARG A 368 12.34 5.75 -10.53
C ARG A 368 12.21 5.39 -12.01
N CYS A 369 11.30 4.48 -12.36
CA CYS A 369 11.06 4.14 -13.77
C CYS A 369 10.53 5.37 -14.53
N PHE A 370 9.54 6.05 -13.95
CA PHE A 370 8.98 7.30 -14.48
C PHE A 370 10.05 8.38 -14.66
N PHE A 371 10.89 8.62 -13.65
CA PHE A 371 12.01 9.58 -13.75
C PHE A 371 12.98 9.24 -14.87
N LEU A 372 13.26 7.95 -15.08
CA LEU A 372 14.13 7.50 -16.16
C LEU A 372 13.47 7.63 -17.54
N ASP A 373 12.16 7.44 -17.66
CA ASP A 373 11.40 7.77 -18.87
C ASP A 373 11.49 9.28 -19.17
N LYS A 374 11.24 10.12 -18.17
CA LYS A 374 11.36 11.58 -18.30
C LYS A 374 12.76 12.05 -18.67
N LEU A 375 13.79 11.45 -18.08
CA LEU A 375 15.19 11.70 -18.48
C LEU A 375 15.43 11.35 -19.94
N GLN A 376 14.95 10.19 -20.38
CA GLN A 376 15.10 9.75 -21.75
C GLN A 376 14.41 10.69 -22.74
N GLU A 377 13.18 11.15 -22.44
CA GLU A 377 12.46 12.14 -23.24
C GLU A 377 13.25 13.44 -23.42
N LYS A 378 13.80 13.98 -22.32
CA LYS A 378 14.56 15.25 -22.36
C LYS A 378 15.92 15.11 -23.06
N LEU A 379 16.58 13.96 -22.95
CA LEU A 379 17.83 13.68 -23.66
C LEU A 379 17.62 13.66 -25.18
N LEU A 380 16.55 13.02 -25.65
CA LEU A 380 16.19 12.99 -27.08
C LEU A 380 15.87 14.39 -27.63
N CYS A 381 15.18 15.22 -26.85
CA CYS A 381 14.85 16.59 -27.25
C CYS A 381 16.10 17.48 -27.42
N ASN A 382 17.11 17.32 -26.55
CA ASN A 382 18.36 18.08 -26.67
C ASN A 382 19.15 17.68 -27.91
N GLN A 383 19.24 16.38 -28.23
CA GLN A 383 19.90 15.89 -29.44
C GLN A 383 19.24 16.43 -30.72
N ALA A 384 17.91 16.57 -30.73
CA ALA A 384 17.18 17.11 -31.87
C ALA A 384 17.39 18.63 -32.05
N ASN A 385 17.62 19.38 -30.97
CA ASN A 385 17.88 20.82 -31.02
C ASN A 385 19.31 21.14 -31.46
N ASP A 386 20.30 20.35 -31.01
CA ASP A 386 21.72 20.50 -31.41
C ASP A 386 21.92 20.16 -32.91
N SER A 387 21.00 19.39 -33.51
CA SER A 387 21.01 19.04 -34.95
C SER A 387 20.52 20.17 -35.88
N MET A 388 19.96 21.28 -35.35
CA MET A 388 19.46 22.40 -36.17
C MET A 388 20.38 23.64 -36.16
N GLU A 389 21.57 23.58 -35.54
CA GLU A 389 22.55 24.68 -35.61
C GLU A 389 23.43 24.57 -36.87
N VAL A 390 22.96 25.26 -37.93
CA VAL A 390 23.69 25.93 -39.03
C VAL A 390 24.80 25.17 -39.77
N ASP A 391 24.58 24.98 -41.08
CA ASP A 391 25.61 24.72 -42.10
C ASP A 391 26.78 25.73 -42.00
N GLU A 392 27.88 25.34 -41.36
CA GLU A 392 29.22 25.78 -41.77
C GLU A 392 30.08 24.55 -42.03
N GLU A 393 30.54 24.43 -43.27
CA GLU A 393 31.43 23.39 -43.78
C GLU A 393 32.59 23.14 -42.80
N TYR A 394 32.83 21.87 -42.43
CA TYR A 394 34.13 21.17 -42.20
C TYR A 394 33.99 20.03 -41.17
N GLY A 395 34.19 18.77 -41.60
CA GLY A 395 34.64 17.66 -40.73
C GLY A 395 33.70 16.44 -40.60
N ASP A 396 33.78 15.51 -41.55
CA ASP A 396 33.14 14.18 -41.57
C ASP A 396 33.76 13.19 -40.55
N GLY A 397 33.76 13.52 -39.26
CA GLY A 397 34.43 12.72 -38.21
C GLY A 397 33.70 12.56 -36.87
N ASP A 398 32.91 13.54 -36.42
CA ASP A 398 32.35 13.55 -35.05
C ASP A 398 30.92 12.98 -34.95
N GLN A 399 30.23 12.77 -36.07
CA GLN A 399 28.82 12.36 -36.07
C GLN A 399 28.63 10.89 -35.60
N MET A 400 29.62 10.02 -35.85
CA MET A 400 29.59 8.63 -35.39
C MET A 400 29.78 8.46 -33.87
N GLU A 401 30.45 9.39 -33.17
CA GLU A 401 30.70 9.27 -31.73
C GLU A 401 29.49 9.70 -30.89
N VAL A 402 28.72 10.70 -31.35
CA VAL A 402 27.51 11.18 -30.66
C VAL A 402 26.39 10.13 -30.70
N ASP A 403 26.21 9.44 -31.84
CA ASP A 403 25.23 8.36 -31.99
C ASP A 403 25.54 7.14 -31.11
N GLN A 404 26.82 6.76 -31.00
CA GLN A 404 27.26 5.66 -30.12
C GLN A 404 27.06 5.98 -28.63
N GLN A 405 27.27 7.24 -28.22
CA GLN A 405 27.03 7.68 -26.84
C GLN A 405 25.54 7.69 -26.48
N GLY A 406 24.67 8.08 -27.42
CA GLY A 406 23.21 8.04 -27.25
C GLY A 406 22.67 6.62 -27.07
N GLU A 407 23.14 5.67 -27.89
CA GLU A 407 22.79 4.25 -27.76
C GLU A 407 23.27 3.62 -26.43
N ASP A 408 24.47 3.99 -25.95
CA ASP A 408 24.99 3.54 -24.65
C ASP A 408 24.08 4.01 -23.50
N ILE A 409 23.66 5.28 -23.49
CA ILE A 409 22.76 5.83 -22.45
C ILE A 409 21.40 5.13 -22.43
N TYR A 410 20.79 4.93 -23.60
CA TYR A 410 19.51 4.24 -23.70
C TYR A 410 19.59 2.79 -23.17
N SER A 411 20.65 2.08 -23.53
CA SER A 411 20.89 0.71 -23.06
C SER A 411 21.10 0.65 -21.54
N MET A 412 21.81 1.64 -20.97
CA MET A 412 22.03 1.75 -19.53
C MET A 412 20.73 2.01 -18.77
N ILE A 413 19.88 2.92 -19.26
CA ILE A 413 18.59 3.23 -18.64
C ILE A 413 17.71 1.99 -18.63
N LYS A 414 17.58 1.30 -19.77
CA LYS A 414 16.83 0.03 -19.86
C LYS A 414 17.38 -1.03 -18.91
N SER A 415 18.69 -1.23 -18.87
CA SER A 415 19.32 -2.19 -17.96
C SER A 415 19.02 -1.85 -16.49
N CYS A 416 19.05 -0.56 -16.12
CA CYS A 416 18.72 -0.13 -14.77
C CYS A 416 17.26 -0.44 -14.42
N LYS A 417 16.30 -0.11 -15.31
CA LYS A 417 14.87 -0.43 -15.11
C LYS A 417 14.64 -1.93 -14.92
N PHE A 418 15.22 -2.74 -15.80
CA PHE A 418 15.13 -4.20 -15.70
C PHE A 418 15.66 -4.72 -14.36
N ASN A 419 16.84 -4.25 -13.93
CA ASN A 419 17.45 -4.67 -12.66
C ASN A 419 16.61 -4.24 -11.44
N MET A 420 16.03 -3.04 -11.45
CA MET A 420 15.16 -2.54 -10.39
C MET A 420 13.88 -3.39 -10.28
N LYS A 421 13.21 -3.68 -11.40
CA LYS A 421 12.02 -4.56 -11.43
C LYS A 421 12.35 -5.99 -10.96
N MET A 422 13.50 -6.54 -11.36
CA MET A 422 13.97 -7.83 -10.86
C MET A 422 14.22 -7.83 -9.34
N LYS A 423 14.72 -6.72 -8.78
CA LYS A 423 14.90 -6.59 -7.32
C LYS A 423 13.57 -6.50 -6.59
N MET A 424 12.59 -5.78 -7.13
CA MET A 424 11.23 -5.73 -6.60
C MET A 424 10.58 -7.12 -6.58
N ILE A 425 10.73 -7.91 -7.66
CA ILE A 425 10.25 -9.31 -7.73
C ILE A 425 10.90 -10.16 -6.64
N GLU A 426 12.21 -9.99 -6.40
CA GLU A 426 12.93 -10.71 -5.36
C GLU A 426 12.40 -10.37 -3.95
N SER A 427 12.06 -9.10 -3.70
CA SER A 427 11.44 -8.63 -2.46
C SER A 427 10.04 -9.20 -2.27
N ALA A 428 9.17 -9.10 -3.28
CA ALA A 428 7.82 -9.65 -3.25
C ALA A 428 7.80 -11.14 -2.88
N ARG A 429 8.73 -11.92 -3.44
CA ARG A 429 8.91 -13.32 -3.09
C ARG A 429 9.36 -13.53 -1.64
N LYS A 430 10.26 -12.69 -1.12
CA LYS A 430 10.77 -12.79 0.27
C LYS A 430 9.69 -12.46 1.31
N GLN A 431 8.72 -11.64 0.95
CA GLN A 431 7.59 -11.24 1.78
C GLN A 431 6.35 -12.15 1.59
N ASN A 432 6.47 -13.25 0.84
CA ASN A 432 5.34 -14.15 0.49
C ASN A 432 4.22 -13.50 -0.33
N ASN A 433 4.45 -12.32 -0.92
CA ASN A 433 3.52 -11.64 -1.82
C ASN A 433 3.58 -12.26 -3.24
N PHE A 434 3.10 -13.51 -3.35
CA PHE A 434 3.26 -14.32 -4.55
C PHE A 434 2.43 -13.82 -5.75
N SER A 435 1.26 -13.25 -5.49
CA SER A 435 0.41 -12.62 -6.50
C SER A 435 1.14 -11.47 -7.22
N VAL A 436 1.71 -10.54 -6.45
CA VAL A 436 2.51 -9.40 -6.94
C VAL A 436 3.73 -9.90 -7.71
N ALA A 437 4.49 -10.85 -7.15
CA ALA A 437 5.66 -11.41 -7.81
C ALA A 437 5.31 -12.06 -9.16
N LYS A 438 4.19 -12.80 -9.23
CA LYS A 438 3.70 -13.44 -10.45
C LYS A 438 3.32 -12.43 -11.52
N LYS A 439 2.63 -11.34 -11.13
CA LYS A 439 2.28 -10.24 -12.03
C LYS A 439 3.52 -9.59 -12.63
N LEU A 440 4.42 -9.11 -11.77
CA LEU A 440 5.66 -8.47 -12.19
C LEU A 440 6.52 -9.38 -13.09
N LEU A 441 6.59 -10.68 -12.80
CA LEU A 441 7.27 -11.66 -13.64
C LEU A 441 6.63 -11.77 -15.03
N LYS A 442 5.29 -11.78 -15.13
CA LYS A 442 4.59 -11.82 -16.42
C LYS A 442 4.86 -10.55 -17.23
N ASP A 443 4.78 -9.38 -16.61
CA ASP A 443 4.97 -8.10 -17.27
C ASP A 443 6.40 -7.96 -17.81
N LEU A 444 7.38 -8.38 -17.01
CA LEU A 444 8.80 -8.32 -17.38
C LEU A 444 9.22 -9.38 -18.41
N HIS A 445 8.40 -10.39 -18.69
CA HIS A 445 8.77 -11.52 -19.55
C HIS A 445 9.05 -11.09 -21.00
N LYS A 446 8.28 -10.13 -21.54
CA LYS A 446 8.49 -9.61 -22.91
C LYS A 446 9.84 -8.90 -23.03
N GLU A 447 10.18 -8.08 -22.05
CA GLU A 447 11.45 -7.36 -21.97
C GLU A 447 12.64 -8.31 -21.78
N ALA A 448 12.47 -9.35 -20.93
CA ALA A 448 13.51 -10.34 -20.67
C ALA A 448 13.94 -11.12 -21.92
N LYS A 449 13.07 -11.32 -22.90
CA LYS A 449 13.39 -12.02 -24.15
C LYS A 449 14.33 -11.24 -25.08
N MET A 450 14.47 -9.94 -24.89
CA MET A 450 15.31 -9.10 -25.77
C MET A 450 16.79 -9.41 -25.62
N ARG A 451 17.22 -9.98 -24.48
CA ARG A 451 18.61 -10.34 -24.21
C ARG A 451 18.71 -11.67 -23.47
N GLU A 452 19.67 -12.51 -23.86
CA GLU A 452 19.86 -13.84 -23.27
C GLU A 452 20.21 -13.78 -21.77
N ASP A 453 21.02 -12.81 -21.35
CA ASP A 453 21.39 -12.64 -19.94
C ASP A 453 20.20 -12.22 -19.07
N TRP A 454 19.28 -11.42 -19.62
CA TRP A 454 18.04 -11.04 -18.94
C TRP A 454 17.09 -12.21 -18.83
N LEU A 455 16.93 -12.99 -19.91
CA LEU A 455 16.11 -14.19 -19.92
C LEU A 455 16.61 -15.22 -18.91
N ALA A 456 17.93 -15.43 -18.79
CA ALA A 456 18.53 -16.33 -17.80
C ALA A 456 18.22 -15.89 -16.36
N ARG A 457 18.36 -14.58 -16.06
CA ARG A 457 18.00 -14.02 -14.74
C ARG A 457 16.51 -14.16 -14.44
N TRP A 458 15.66 -13.90 -15.43
CA TRP A 458 14.21 -14.06 -15.31
C TRP A 458 13.83 -15.52 -15.05
N ASN A 459 14.40 -16.47 -15.79
CA ASN A 459 14.18 -17.91 -15.59
C ASN A 459 14.59 -18.35 -14.18
N CYS A 460 15.74 -17.88 -13.67
CA CYS A 460 16.18 -18.15 -12.31
C CYS A 460 15.21 -17.60 -11.26
N ALA A 461 14.71 -16.38 -11.45
CA ALA A 461 13.73 -15.77 -10.55
C ALA A 461 12.39 -16.50 -10.59
N TYR A 462 11.91 -16.87 -11.77
CA TYR A 462 10.69 -17.65 -11.96
C TYR A 462 10.79 -19.01 -11.26
N CYS A 463 11.92 -19.71 -11.38
CA CYS A 463 12.16 -20.95 -10.67
C CYS A 463 12.12 -20.72 -9.14
N ARG A 464 12.84 -19.73 -8.60
CA ARG A 464 12.78 -19.43 -7.16
C ARG A 464 11.37 -19.10 -6.68
N PHE A 465 10.62 -18.35 -7.48
CA PHE A 465 9.23 -18.01 -7.21
C PHE A 465 8.37 -19.27 -7.10
N MET A 466 8.36 -20.13 -8.14
CA MET A 466 7.60 -21.38 -8.14
C MET A 466 7.97 -22.29 -6.98
N HIS A 467 9.25 -22.34 -6.63
CA HIS A 467 9.74 -23.09 -5.49
C HIS A 467 9.28 -22.51 -4.16
N SER A 468 9.10 -21.20 -4.03
CA SER A 468 8.60 -20.61 -2.78
C SER A 468 7.10 -20.85 -2.63
N CYS A 469 6.34 -20.75 -3.73
CA CYS A 469 4.90 -21.02 -3.73
C CYS A 469 4.57 -22.48 -3.37
N SER A 470 5.43 -23.43 -3.76
CA SER A 470 5.16 -24.86 -3.59
C SER A 470 5.32 -25.37 -2.15
N TRP A 471 5.87 -24.55 -1.24
CA TRP A 471 6.04 -24.93 0.17
C TRP A 471 4.69 -25.06 0.89
N ASN A 472 3.72 -24.23 0.50
CA ASN A 472 2.38 -24.24 1.09
C ASN A 472 1.42 -25.25 0.43
N GLN A 473 1.89 -25.98 -0.59
CA GLN A 473 1.11 -26.96 -1.34
C GLN A 473 1.29 -28.39 -0.82
N SER A 474 0.33 -29.26 -1.15
CA SER A 474 0.44 -30.69 -0.88
C SER A 474 1.61 -31.33 -1.66
N CYS A 475 2.18 -32.43 -1.15
CA CYS A 475 3.31 -33.12 -1.79
C CYS A 475 3.17 -33.39 -3.32
N PRO A 476 2.02 -33.87 -3.84
CA PRO A 476 1.89 -34.10 -5.29
C PRO A 476 1.89 -32.79 -6.10
N GLU A 477 1.24 -31.73 -5.61
CA GLU A 477 1.21 -30.41 -6.25
C GLU A 477 2.58 -29.73 -6.23
N ARG A 478 3.34 -29.95 -5.13
CA ARG A 478 4.73 -29.51 -5.00
C ARG A 478 5.64 -30.17 -6.04
N LEU A 479 5.49 -31.47 -6.29
CA LEU A 479 6.23 -32.15 -7.35
C LEU A 479 5.85 -31.64 -8.75
N LEU A 480 4.56 -31.46 -9.02
CA LEU A 480 4.09 -30.94 -10.31
C LEU A 480 4.58 -29.50 -10.59
N SER A 481 4.60 -28.63 -9.58
CA SER A 481 5.08 -27.25 -9.72
C SER A 481 6.59 -27.18 -9.98
N VAL A 482 7.38 -28.07 -9.37
CA VAL A 482 8.82 -28.20 -9.64
C VAL A 482 9.10 -28.83 -10.99
N LEU A 483 8.32 -29.82 -11.44
CA LEU A 483 8.49 -30.40 -12.78
C LEU A 483 8.26 -29.37 -13.89
N LYS A 484 7.33 -28.43 -13.71
CA LYS A 484 7.09 -27.32 -14.65
C LYS A 484 8.27 -26.35 -14.76
N THR A 485 9.12 -26.22 -13.74
CA THR A 485 10.31 -25.34 -13.81
C THR A 485 11.48 -26.00 -14.54
N ILE A 486 11.56 -27.33 -14.53
CA ILE A 486 12.61 -28.09 -15.22
C ILE A 486 12.51 -27.91 -16.76
N SER A 487 11.30 -27.91 -17.31
CA SER A 487 11.09 -27.66 -18.75
C SER A 487 11.52 -26.26 -19.20
N LEU A 488 11.49 -25.27 -18.31
CA LEU A 488 11.92 -23.89 -18.59
C LEU A 488 13.45 -23.74 -18.65
N LEU A 489 14.18 -24.58 -17.90
CA LEU A 489 15.65 -24.57 -17.84
C LEU A 489 16.29 -25.41 -18.94
N GLY A 490 15.52 -26.27 -19.62
CA GLY A 490 16.00 -27.21 -20.66
C GLY A 490 16.71 -26.57 -21.85
N ASN A 491 16.49 -25.27 -22.12
CA ASN A 491 17.17 -24.54 -23.19
C ASN A 491 18.56 -23.99 -22.80
N SER A 492 19.01 -24.15 -21.55
CA SER A 492 20.32 -23.66 -21.08
C SER A 492 21.01 -24.70 -20.19
N LEU A 493 21.65 -25.69 -20.83
CA LEU A 493 22.29 -26.86 -20.20
C LEU A 493 23.21 -26.52 -19.00
N PHE A 494 23.90 -25.38 -19.05
CA PHE A 494 24.84 -24.97 -18.00
C PHE A 494 24.14 -24.44 -16.73
N LEU A 495 23.03 -23.71 -16.90
CA LEU A 495 22.21 -23.23 -15.79
C LEU A 495 21.41 -24.37 -15.16
N ALA A 496 20.88 -25.28 -15.98
CA ALA A 496 20.23 -26.50 -15.51
C ALA A 496 21.17 -27.32 -14.61
N PHE A 497 22.46 -27.47 -14.95
CA PHE A 497 23.40 -28.26 -14.17
C PHE A 497 23.71 -27.67 -12.78
N VAL A 498 23.98 -26.36 -12.70
CA VAL A 498 24.33 -25.65 -11.45
C VAL A 498 23.12 -25.46 -10.53
N TYR A 499 21.94 -25.18 -11.12
CA TYR A 499 20.71 -25.10 -10.33
C TYR A 499 20.27 -26.48 -9.87
N CYS A 500 20.19 -27.48 -10.75
CA CYS A 500 19.76 -28.83 -10.37
C CYS A 500 20.67 -29.47 -9.32
N THR A 501 21.98 -29.24 -9.30
CA THR A 501 22.86 -29.80 -8.25
C THR A 501 22.56 -29.22 -6.86
N ARG A 502 22.38 -27.89 -6.73
CA ARG A 502 21.97 -27.29 -5.45
C ARG A 502 20.55 -27.68 -5.04
N LEU A 503 19.67 -27.84 -6.02
CA LEU A 503 18.25 -28.08 -5.80
C LEU A 503 17.95 -29.56 -5.49
N LEU A 504 18.62 -30.52 -6.16
CA LEU A 504 18.64 -31.92 -5.75
C LEU A 504 19.22 -32.04 -4.34
N CYS A 505 20.32 -31.34 -4.02
CA CYS A 505 20.90 -31.43 -2.67
C CYS A 505 19.93 -30.95 -1.58
N CYS A 506 19.21 -29.83 -1.77
CA CYS A 506 18.22 -29.36 -0.80
C CYS A 506 16.97 -30.24 -0.73
N GLN A 507 16.46 -30.74 -1.86
CA GLN A 507 15.29 -31.60 -1.87
C GLN A 507 15.61 -33.01 -1.35
N ILE A 508 16.78 -33.57 -1.66
CA ILE A 508 17.26 -34.84 -1.08
C ILE A 508 17.51 -34.65 0.42
N ALA A 509 18.07 -33.53 0.87
CA ALA A 509 18.24 -33.27 2.30
C ALA A 509 16.89 -33.17 3.04
N SER A 510 15.90 -32.45 2.50
CA SER A 510 14.54 -32.40 3.10
C SER A 510 13.81 -33.73 3.03
N PHE A 511 13.96 -34.49 1.94
CA PHE A 511 13.35 -35.80 1.79
C PHE A 511 13.99 -36.81 2.75
N VAL A 512 15.32 -36.84 2.88
CA VAL A 512 16.06 -37.67 3.85
C VAL A 512 15.69 -37.31 5.29
N PHE A 513 15.52 -36.02 5.61
CA PHE A 513 15.15 -35.56 6.95
C PHE A 513 13.70 -35.93 7.32
N GLU A 514 12.73 -35.78 6.41
CA GLU A 514 11.35 -36.24 6.61
C GLU A 514 11.24 -37.78 6.65
N PHE A 515 12.06 -38.50 5.86
CA PHE A 515 12.08 -39.96 5.87
C PHE A 515 12.72 -40.52 7.15
N GLN A 516 13.77 -39.88 7.67
CA GLN A 516 14.40 -40.24 8.95
C GLN A 516 13.48 -40.00 10.16
N GLN A 517 12.59 -38.99 10.11
CA GLN A 517 11.60 -38.77 11.19
C GLN A 517 10.45 -39.77 11.16
N LYS A 518 10.11 -40.36 10.01
CA LYS A 518 8.98 -41.31 9.88
C LYS A 518 9.38 -42.77 10.06
N ILE A 519 10.66 -43.14 9.94
CA ILE A 519 11.16 -44.51 10.14
C ILE A 519 12.51 -44.46 10.89
N PRO A 520 12.55 -44.68 12.22
CA PRO A 520 13.78 -44.53 13.00
C PRO A 520 14.81 -45.67 12.82
N ASN A 521 14.54 -46.70 12.03
CA ASN A 521 15.39 -47.90 11.90
C ASN A 521 15.75 -48.23 10.45
N LEU A 522 16.47 -47.33 9.79
CA LEU A 522 17.28 -47.69 8.61
C LEU A 522 18.63 -46.99 8.67
N THR A 523 19.39 -47.30 9.72
CA THR A 523 20.84 -47.25 9.65
C THR A 523 21.26 -48.46 8.81
N ILE A 524 21.56 -48.26 7.53
CA ILE A 524 22.49 -49.02 6.68
C ILE A 524 22.30 -48.49 5.25
N LEU A 525 23.41 -48.20 4.58
CA LEU A 525 23.56 -47.61 3.23
C LEU A 525 23.55 -46.08 3.13
N ALA A 526 24.35 -45.43 3.98
CA ALA A 526 25.02 -44.17 3.61
C ALA A 526 26.53 -44.43 3.52
N ARG A 527 27.01 -44.95 2.38
CA ARG A 527 28.41 -44.94 1.96
C ARG A 527 28.54 -45.34 0.49
N THR A 528 28.24 -44.39 -0.37
CA THR A 528 28.73 -44.14 -1.75
C THR A 528 27.93 -42.95 -2.25
#